data_AF-A0A843B7G7-F1
#
_entry.id   AF-A0A843B7G7-F1
#
_cell.length_a   1.000
_cell.length_b   1.000
_cell.length_c   1.000
_cell.angle_alpha   90.00
_cell.angle_beta   90.00
_cell.angle_gamma   90.00
#
_symmetry.space_group_name_H-M   'P 1'
#
loop_
_entity.id
_entity.type
_entity.pdbx_description
1 polymer ?
#
loop_
_entity_poly.entity_id
_entity_poly.type
_entity_poly.pdbx_seq_one_letter_code
_entity_poly.pdbx_strand_id
1 'polypeptide(L)'
;MALEDDLLVPLILIGLALLIVAATAAYAIWDARKNRPRAERGMAHLSNSLKLLPYFARGEFSVLLDESGDLFRKKRYRDCIALTAKAADDLDQLLTVVRDGRAELDSIESKIEAARARGLTIDREAIGLDGAKKFWGVGE
;
A
#
# COMPACT_ATOMS: atom_id res chain seq x y z
N MET A 1 -26.06 -16.95 60.56
CA MET A 1 -25.34 -17.44 59.37
C MET A 1 -26.06 -16.97 58.11
N ALA A 2 -26.13 -15.66 57.87
CA ALA A 2 -26.80 -15.10 56.68
C ALA A 2 -25.96 -13.97 56.03
N LEU A 3 -24.73 -13.75 56.50
CA LEU A 3 -23.83 -12.70 56.01
C LEU A 3 -22.73 -13.23 55.07
N GLU A 4 -22.47 -14.54 55.04
CA GLU A 4 -21.43 -15.13 54.19
C GLU A 4 -21.92 -15.38 52.76
N ASP A 5 -23.19 -15.74 52.56
CA ASP A 5 -23.76 -15.99 51.22
C ASP A 5 -24.00 -14.70 50.43
N ASP A 6 -24.30 -13.59 51.11
CA ASP A 6 -24.61 -12.29 50.48
C ASP A 6 -23.36 -11.60 49.87
N LEU A 7 -22.16 -11.92 50.35
CA LEU A 7 -20.89 -11.42 49.79
C LEU A 7 -20.26 -12.34 48.76
N LEU A 8 -20.65 -13.62 48.73
CA LEU A 8 -20.07 -14.62 47.85
C LEU A 8 -20.43 -14.38 46.38
N VAL A 9 -21.68 -13.99 46.12
CA VAL A 9 -22.16 -13.66 44.76
C VAL A 9 -21.47 -12.41 44.19
N PRO A 10 -21.37 -11.26 44.91
CA PRO A 10 -20.58 -10.10 44.48
C PRO A 10 -19.11 -10.43 44.21
N LEU A 11 -18.47 -11.23 45.07
CA LEU A 11 -17.07 -11.64 44.90
C LEU A 11 -16.85 -12.47 43.64
N ILE A 12 -17.77 -13.41 43.34
CA ILE A 12 -17.74 -14.20 42.10
C ILE A 12 -17.91 -13.28 40.88
N LEU A 13 -18.86 -12.34 40.92
CA LEU A 13 -19.08 -11.40 39.82
C LEU A 13 -17.86 -10.51 39.55
N ILE A 14 -17.22 -9.99 40.61
CA ILE A 14 -15.97 -9.22 40.50
C ILE A 14 -14.85 -10.09 39.92
N GLY A 15 -14.69 -11.33 40.40
CA GLY A 15 -13.69 -12.26 39.88
C GLY A 15 -13.90 -12.56 38.39
N LEU A 16 -15.15 -12.75 37.97
CA LEU A 16 -15.51 -13.04 36.59
C LEU A 16 -15.29 -11.81 35.68
N ALA A 17 -15.61 -10.61 36.17
CA ALA A 17 -15.31 -9.36 35.47
C ALA A 17 -13.80 -9.15 35.27
N LEU A 18 -12.98 -9.41 36.31
CA LEU A 18 -11.52 -9.33 36.22
C LEU A 18 -10.95 -10.34 35.22
N LEU A 19 -11.48 -11.57 35.18
CA LEU A 19 -11.10 -12.58 34.19
C LEU A 19 -11.43 -12.15 32.77
N ILE A 20 -12.60 -11.54 32.53
CA ILE A 20 -12.97 -10.99 31.22
C ILE A 20 -11.98 -9.91 30.81
N VAL A 21 -11.71 -8.94 31.70
CA VAL A 21 -10.75 -7.84 31.42
C VAL A 21 -9.37 -8.41 31.08
N ALA A 22 -8.86 -9.36 31.87
CA ALA A 22 -7.58 -10.01 31.64
C ALA A 22 -7.55 -10.75 30.30
N ALA A 23 -8.61 -11.48 29.95
CA ALA A 23 -8.72 -12.19 28.67
C ALA A 23 -8.73 -11.22 27.49
N THR A 24 -9.49 -10.12 27.57
CA THR A 24 -9.48 -9.08 26.52
C THR A 24 -8.12 -8.40 26.37
N ALA A 25 -7.44 -8.08 27.46
CA ALA A 25 -6.12 -7.48 27.43
C ALA A 25 -5.08 -8.44 26.82
N ALA A 26 -5.11 -9.72 27.21
CA ALA A 26 -4.25 -10.75 26.65
C ALA A 26 -4.47 -10.92 25.14
N TYR A 27 -5.73 -10.95 24.70
CA TYR A 27 -6.08 -11.02 23.28
C TYR A 27 -5.56 -9.81 22.50
N ALA A 28 -5.76 -8.60 23.01
CA ALA A 28 -5.29 -7.37 22.36
C ALA A 28 -3.76 -7.33 22.22
N ILE A 29 -3.02 -7.78 23.24
CA ILE A 29 -1.55 -7.88 23.20
C ILE A 29 -1.10 -8.91 22.17
N TRP A 30 -1.75 -10.08 22.14
CA TRP A 30 -1.44 -11.12 21.17
C TRP A 30 -1.71 -10.66 19.73
N ASP A 31 -2.86 -10.03 19.49
CA ASP A 31 -3.22 -9.50 18.16
C ASP A 31 -2.23 -8.42 17.71
N ALA A 32 -1.85 -7.51 18.62
CA ALA A 32 -0.83 -6.50 18.34
C ALA A 32 0.53 -7.14 18.01
N ARG A 33 0.99 -8.14 18.76
CA ARG A 33 2.25 -8.85 18.50
C ARG A 33 2.25 -9.53 17.12
N LYS A 34 1.11 -10.09 16.71
CA LYS A 34 0.99 -10.79 15.42
C LYS A 34 0.86 -9.83 14.23
N ASN A 35 0.04 -8.79 14.36
CA ASN A 35 -0.35 -7.94 13.23
C ASN A 35 0.55 -6.72 13.04
N ARG A 36 1.11 -6.14 14.11
CA ARG A 36 2.04 -5.01 14.00
C ARG A 36 3.20 -5.25 13.01
N PRO A 37 3.97 -6.36 13.08
CA PRO A 37 5.08 -6.59 12.14
C PRO A 37 4.61 -6.89 10.71
N ARG A 38 3.33 -7.27 10.51
CA ARG A 38 2.75 -7.44 9.17
C ARG A 38 2.38 -6.08 8.58
N ALA A 39 1.74 -5.22 9.37
CA ALA A 39 1.41 -3.85 8.97
C ALA A 39 2.67 -3.05 8.62
N GLU A 40 3.71 -3.15 9.44
CA GLU A 40 5.01 -2.49 9.20
C GLU A 40 5.67 -2.95 7.89
N ARG A 41 5.64 -4.26 7.60
CA ARG A 41 6.14 -4.79 6.33
C ARG A 41 5.30 -4.32 5.13
N GLY A 42 3.98 -4.28 5.26
CA GLY A 42 3.09 -3.76 4.21
C GLY A 42 3.38 -2.29 3.88
N MET A 43 3.53 -1.45 4.92
CA MET A 43 3.90 -0.04 4.74
C MET A 43 5.30 0.12 4.12
N ALA A 44 6.28 -0.65 4.57
CA ALA A 44 7.64 -0.60 4.04
C ALA A 44 7.69 -1.04 2.57
N HIS A 45 6.91 -2.07 2.20
CA HIS A 45 6.77 -2.51 0.82
C HIS A 45 6.15 -1.40 -0.03
N LEU A 46 5.00 -0.85 0.37
CA LEU A 46 4.33 0.24 -0.34
C LEU A 46 5.25 1.46 -0.52
N SER A 47 5.99 1.85 0.52
CA SER A 47 6.95 2.97 0.47
C SER A 47 8.09 2.72 -0.51
N ASN A 48 8.60 1.49 -0.61
CA ASN A 48 9.65 1.16 -1.56
C ASN A 48 9.13 1.13 -3.00
N SER A 49 7.95 0.55 -3.21
CA SER A 49 7.35 0.48 -4.55
C SER A 49 6.94 1.87 -5.08
N LEU A 50 6.57 2.80 -4.18
CA LEU A 50 6.33 4.21 -4.51
C LEU A 50 7.52 4.90 -5.19
N LYS A 51 8.75 4.51 -4.86
CA LYS A 51 9.97 5.07 -5.47
C LYS A 51 10.12 4.67 -6.94
N LEU A 52 9.53 3.55 -7.33
CA LEU A 52 9.55 3.04 -8.71
C LEU A 52 8.49 3.69 -9.59
N LEU A 53 7.49 4.34 -9.00
CA LEU A 53 6.41 4.96 -9.75
C LEU A 53 6.85 6.23 -10.48
N PRO A 54 6.25 6.51 -11.65
CA PRO A 54 6.34 7.81 -12.31
C PRO A 54 5.80 8.93 -11.41
N TYR A 55 6.34 10.14 -11.57
CA TYR A 55 5.99 11.29 -10.72
C TYR A 55 4.48 11.56 -10.64
N PHE A 56 3.75 11.43 -11.75
CA PHE A 56 2.32 11.71 -11.83
C PHE A 56 1.46 10.78 -10.94
N ALA A 57 1.91 9.55 -10.67
CA ALA A 57 1.15 8.58 -9.90
C ALA A 57 1.52 8.57 -8.40
N ARG A 58 2.67 9.16 -8.02
CA ARG A 58 3.15 9.10 -6.63
C ARG A 58 2.19 9.77 -5.64
N GLY A 59 1.46 10.79 -6.05
CA GLY A 59 0.58 11.56 -5.16
C GLY A 59 -0.50 10.70 -4.49
N GLU A 60 -1.22 9.90 -5.27
CA GLU A 60 -2.32 9.06 -4.78
C GLU A 60 -1.82 7.99 -3.80
N PHE A 61 -0.76 7.26 -4.17
CA PHE A 61 -0.19 6.23 -3.30
C PHE A 61 0.49 6.80 -2.05
N SER A 62 1.00 8.04 -2.11
CA SER A 62 1.54 8.73 -0.92
C SER A 62 0.44 8.98 0.11
N VAL A 63 -0.75 9.39 -0.31
CA VAL A 63 -1.89 9.59 0.59
C VAL A 63 -2.28 8.27 1.26
N LEU A 64 -2.32 7.17 0.49
CA LEU A 64 -2.61 5.83 1.03
C LEU A 64 -1.54 5.35 2.03
N LEU A 65 -0.28 5.70 1.81
CA LEU A 65 0.81 5.41 2.74
C LEU A 65 0.65 6.21 4.04
N ASP A 66 0.28 7.49 3.94
CA ASP A 66 0.04 8.35 5.10
C ASP A 66 -1.17 7.86 5.93
N GLU A 67 -2.28 7.51 5.26
CA GLU A 67 -3.46 6.91 5.90
C GLU A 67 -3.12 5.59 6.59
N SER A 68 -2.30 4.75 5.95
CA SER A 68 -1.80 3.51 6.55
C SER A 68 -0.97 3.80 7.81
N GLY A 69 -0.12 4.84 7.79
CA GLY A 69 0.63 5.31 8.94
C GLY A 69 -0.26 5.78 10.09
N ASP A 70 -1.35 6.47 9.79
CA ASP A 70 -2.36 6.87 10.79
C ASP A 70 -3.06 5.67 11.43
N LEU A 71 -3.45 4.68 10.64
CA LEU A 71 -4.04 3.43 11.15
C LEU A 71 -3.04 2.67 12.03
N PHE A 72 -1.77 2.63 11.64
CA PHE A 72 -0.71 2.01 12.44
C PHE A 72 -0.52 2.71 13.79
N ARG A 73 -0.48 4.06 13.81
CA ARG A 73 -0.40 4.87 15.05
C ARG A 73 -1.60 4.62 15.97
N LYS A 74 -2.80 4.48 15.40
CA LYS A 74 -4.05 4.16 16.12
C LYS A 74 -4.16 2.68 16.54
N LYS A 75 -3.13 1.85 16.31
CA LYS A 75 -3.10 0.40 16.58
C LYS A 75 -4.18 -0.39 15.81
N ARG A 76 -4.71 0.17 14.73
CA ARG A 76 -5.66 -0.48 13.82
C ARG A 76 -4.91 -1.31 12.78
N TYR A 77 -4.15 -2.29 13.25
CA TYR A 77 -3.20 -3.03 12.41
C TYR A 77 -3.89 -3.83 11.29
N ARG A 78 -5.06 -4.41 11.54
CA ARG A 78 -5.80 -5.17 10.51
C ARG A 78 -6.24 -4.28 9.35
N ASP A 79 -6.74 -3.08 9.66
CA ASP A 79 -7.16 -2.11 8.65
C ASP A 79 -5.94 -1.58 7.87
N CYS A 80 -4.83 -1.33 8.56
CA CYS A 80 -3.57 -0.97 7.93
C CYS A 80 -3.07 -2.06 6.97
N ILE A 81 -3.16 -3.34 7.35
CA ILE A 81 -2.79 -4.47 6.48
C ILE A 81 -3.72 -4.52 5.25
N ALA A 82 -5.02 -4.37 5.44
CA ALA A 82 -5.97 -4.38 4.32
C ALA A 82 -5.73 -3.22 3.35
N LEU A 83 -5.48 -2.01 3.87
CA LEU A 83 -5.21 -0.82 3.06
C LEU A 83 -3.90 -0.95 2.29
N THR A 84 -2.82 -1.35 2.97
CA THR A 84 -1.50 -1.54 2.33
C THR A 84 -1.50 -2.67 1.30
N ALA A 85 -2.24 -3.76 1.54
CA ALA A 85 -2.38 -4.85 0.56
C ALA A 85 -3.13 -4.38 -0.69
N LYS A 86 -4.26 -3.70 -0.53
CA LYS A 86 -5.00 -3.15 -1.66
C LYS A 86 -4.17 -2.14 -2.45
N ALA A 87 -3.52 -1.20 -1.75
CA ALA A 87 -2.66 -0.21 -2.38
C ALA A 87 -1.48 -0.85 -3.11
N ALA A 88 -0.93 -1.96 -2.61
CA ALA A 88 0.13 -2.70 -3.30
C ALA A 88 -0.39 -3.37 -4.59
N ASP A 89 -1.57 -4.00 -4.55
CA ASP A 89 -2.19 -4.59 -5.75
C ASP A 89 -2.48 -3.54 -6.83
N ASP A 90 -3.06 -2.39 -6.43
CA ASP A 90 -3.34 -1.27 -7.34
C ASP A 90 -2.03 -0.71 -7.94
N LEU A 91 -0.97 -0.66 -7.12
CA LEU A 91 0.35 -0.20 -7.54
C LEU A 91 1.00 -1.18 -8.54
N ASP A 92 0.91 -2.49 -8.31
CA ASP A 92 1.45 -3.50 -9.22
C ASP A 92 0.74 -3.49 -10.58
N GLN A 93 -0.58 -3.27 -10.59
CA GLN A 93 -1.33 -3.06 -11.83
C GLN A 93 -0.83 -1.83 -12.58
N LEU A 94 -0.63 -0.71 -11.87
CA LEU A 94 -0.12 0.50 -12.48
C LEU A 94 1.31 0.31 -13.02
N LEU A 95 2.20 -0.34 -12.28
CA LEU A 95 3.55 -0.66 -12.74
C LEU A 95 3.54 -1.51 -14.01
N THR A 96 2.58 -2.43 -14.13
CA THR A 96 2.39 -3.23 -15.34
C THR A 96 2.02 -2.34 -16.53
N VAL A 97 1.03 -1.44 -16.37
CA VAL A 97 0.64 -0.49 -17.41
C VAL A 97 1.80 0.43 -17.80
N VAL A 98 2.57 0.91 -16.83
CA VAL A 98 3.77 1.73 -17.09
C VAL A 98 4.79 0.95 -17.89
N ARG A 99 5.09 -0.30 -17.51
CA ARG A 99 6.04 -1.15 -18.23
C ARG A 99 5.59 -1.39 -19.67
N ASP A 100 4.32 -1.68 -19.89
CA ASP A 100 3.77 -1.94 -21.21
C ASP A 100 3.79 -0.67 -22.07
N GLY A 101 3.44 0.49 -21.49
CA GLY A 101 3.56 1.80 -22.16
C GLY A 101 4.99 2.16 -22.55
N ARG A 102 5.99 1.81 -21.72
CA ARG A 102 7.42 1.97 -22.06
C ARG A 102 7.83 1.08 -23.23
N ALA A 103 7.42 -0.20 -23.22
CA ALA A 103 7.74 -1.13 -24.29
C ALA A 103 7.12 -0.70 -25.63
N GLU A 104 5.90 -0.17 -25.63
CA GLU A 104 5.28 0.40 -26.82
C GLU A 104 6.03 1.63 -27.34
N LEU A 105 6.48 2.53 -26.46
CA LEU A 105 7.31 3.67 -26.86
C LEU A 105 8.64 3.25 -27.51
N ASP A 106 9.33 2.27 -26.92
CA ASP A 106 10.57 1.72 -27.48
C ASP A 106 10.32 1.09 -28.85
N SER A 107 9.19 0.40 -29.04
CA SER A 107 8.76 -0.14 -30.33
C SER A 107 8.51 0.95 -31.37
N ILE A 108 7.81 2.03 -30.99
CA ILE A 108 7.56 3.18 -31.87
C ILE A 108 8.87 3.83 -32.28
N GLU A 109 9.81 4.01 -31.35
CA GLU A 109 11.10 4.60 -31.65
C GLU A 109 11.91 3.77 -32.63
N SER A 110 11.96 2.44 -32.44
CA SER A 110 12.60 1.54 -33.40
C SER A 110 11.97 1.62 -34.80
N LYS A 111 10.64 1.75 -34.90
CA LYS A 111 9.95 1.93 -36.18
C LYS A 111 10.29 3.27 -36.84
N ILE A 112 10.45 4.33 -36.05
CA ILE A 112 10.86 5.66 -36.55
C ILE A 112 12.29 5.62 -37.08
N GLU A 113 13.21 4.96 -36.38
CA GLU A 113 14.58 4.77 -36.84
C GLU A 113 14.63 3.98 -38.15
N ALA A 114 13.85 2.89 -38.25
CA ALA A 114 13.74 2.10 -39.47
C ALA A 114 13.15 2.90 -40.65
N ALA A 115 12.17 3.77 -40.40
CA ALA A 115 11.60 4.65 -41.41
C ALA A 115 12.62 5.69 -41.89
N ARG A 116 13.38 6.29 -40.95
CA ARG A 116 14.46 7.24 -41.26
C ARG A 116 15.56 6.58 -42.09
N ALA A 117 15.93 5.34 -41.80
CA ALA A 117 16.89 4.56 -42.60
C ALA A 117 16.41 4.33 -44.04
N ARG A 118 15.10 4.39 -44.30
CA ARG A 118 14.48 4.30 -45.63
C ARG A 118 14.25 5.66 -46.29
N GLY A 119 14.76 6.74 -45.71
CA GLY A 119 14.64 8.10 -46.24
C GLY A 119 13.33 8.82 -45.90
N LEU A 120 12.50 8.26 -45.02
CA LEU A 120 11.28 8.94 -44.54
C LEU A 120 11.63 9.91 -43.42
N THR A 121 11.15 11.15 -43.52
CA THR A 121 11.27 12.14 -42.44
C THR A 121 10.03 12.07 -41.57
N ILE A 122 10.20 11.79 -40.29
CA ILE A 122 9.12 11.77 -39.29
C ILE A 122 9.36 12.93 -38.34
N ASP A 123 8.36 13.80 -38.22
CA ASP A 123 8.32 14.87 -37.24
C ASP A 123 7.88 14.30 -35.88
N ARG A 124 8.82 14.25 -34.92
CA ARG A 124 8.60 13.71 -33.58
C ARG A 124 7.72 14.61 -32.72
N GLU A 125 7.73 15.93 -32.99
CA GLU A 125 6.95 16.92 -32.26
C GLU A 125 5.48 16.81 -32.67
N ALA A 126 5.22 16.69 -33.98
CA ALA A 126 3.87 16.53 -34.51
C ALA A 126 3.14 15.28 -33.99
N ILE A 127 3.87 14.19 -33.73
CA ILE A 127 3.33 12.95 -33.13
C ILE A 127 3.40 12.93 -31.61
N GLY A 128 3.91 13.99 -30.97
CA GLY A 128 3.99 14.12 -29.51
C GLY A 128 4.89 13.10 -28.82
N LEU A 129 5.85 12.49 -29.53
CA LEU A 129 6.64 11.37 -29.02
C LEU A 129 7.49 11.78 -27.81
N ASP A 130 8.08 12.97 -27.83
CA ASP A 130 8.95 13.44 -26.76
C ASP A 130 8.14 13.78 -25.48
N GLY A 131 6.90 14.24 -25.64
CA GLY A 131 5.95 14.39 -24.53
C GLY A 131 5.55 13.05 -23.91
N ALA A 132 5.28 12.04 -24.75
CA ALA A 132 4.97 10.69 -24.28
C ALA A 132 6.16 10.06 -23.56
N LYS A 133 7.38 10.19 -24.08
CA LYS A 133 8.61 9.72 -23.40
C LYS A 133 8.77 10.29 -22.01
N LYS A 134 8.59 11.61 -21.88
CA LYS A 134 8.66 12.30 -20.59
C LYS A 134 7.57 11.82 -19.63
N PHE A 135 6.35 11.60 -20.11
CA PHE A 135 5.24 11.10 -19.30
C PHE A 135 5.53 9.70 -18.73
N TRP A 136 6.00 8.78 -19.56
CA TRP A 136 6.27 7.39 -19.17
C TRP A 136 7.64 7.20 -18.49
N GLY A 137 8.49 8.24 -18.45
CA GLY A 137 9.83 8.19 -17.88
C GLY A 137 10.78 7.31 -18.67
N VAL A 138 10.72 7.40 -20.00
CA VAL A 138 11.66 6.74 -20.94
C VAL A 138 12.67 7.80 -21.40
N GLY A 139 13.94 7.66 -20.98
CA GLY A 139 15.03 8.54 -21.42
C GLY A 139 15.54 9.58 -20.42
N GLU A 140 15.24 9.43 -19.12
CA GLU A 140 16.03 10.05 -18.03
C GLU A 140 17.10 9.07 -17.52
#